data_AF-A0A2M8RU34-F1
#
_entry.id   AF-A0A2M8RU34-F1
#
_cell.length_a   1.000
_cell.length_b   1.000
_cell.length_c   1.000
_cell.angle_alpha   90.00
_cell.angle_beta   90.00
_cell.angle_gamma   90.00
#
_symmetry.space_group_name_H-M   'P 1'
#
loop_
_entity.id
_entity.type
_entity.pdbx_description
1 polymer ?
#
loop_
_entity_poly.entity_id
_entity_poly.type
_entity_poly.pdbx_seq_one_letter_code
_entity_poly.pdbx_strand_id
1 'polypeptide(L)'
;MAYTLDKKLKELEFERKQVQQHLALLDDKIYTLRKAIQIMEEEHQDITEYNTAQFQYRTRRRRFNTNSATLIIRLLKTEQNRYWRVEEITREILIADNQPNTLVNRTYIKNVHAAMDRLLKKGIVERESDKAHKVALWKLKA
;
A
#
# COMPACT_ATOMS: atom_id res chain seq x y z
N MET A 1 -40.53 39.76 -6.23
CA MET A 1 -40.27 38.75 -7.29
C MET A 1 -38.95 39.00 -8.02
N ALA A 2 -38.65 40.21 -8.53
CA ALA A 2 -37.38 40.50 -9.23
C ALA A 2 -36.12 40.43 -8.33
N TYR A 3 -36.17 41.03 -7.13
CA TYR A 3 -35.04 41.08 -6.19
C TYR A 3 -34.50 39.70 -5.75
N THR A 4 -35.38 38.71 -5.66
CA THR A 4 -35.03 37.32 -5.31
C THR A 4 -34.36 36.57 -6.47
N LEU A 5 -34.62 36.97 -7.71
CA LEU A 5 -34.02 36.37 -8.90
C LEU A 5 -32.57 36.87 -9.07
N ASP A 6 -32.35 38.18 -8.93
CA ASP A 6 -31.03 38.79 -9.06
C ASP A 6 -30.04 38.30 -8.00
N LYS A 7 -30.53 38.06 -6.77
CA LYS A 7 -29.71 37.49 -5.70
C LYS A 7 -29.24 36.06 -6.04
N LYS A 8 -30.17 35.21 -6.50
CA LYS A 8 -29.83 33.84 -6.92
C LYS A 8 -28.88 33.83 -8.12
N LEU A 9 -29.04 34.77 -9.04
CA LEU A 9 -28.18 34.88 -10.22
C LEU A 9 -26.74 35.23 -9.83
N LYS A 10 -26.55 36.15 -8.88
CA LYS A 10 -25.22 36.46 -8.31
C LYS A 10 -24.61 35.28 -7.55
N GLU A 11 -25.40 34.53 -6.78
CA GLU A 11 -24.95 33.32 -6.08
C GLU A 11 -24.45 32.28 -7.08
N LEU A 12 -25.23 32.01 -8.14
CA LEU A 12 -24.85 31.06 -9.19
C LEU A 12 -23.62 31.51 -9.98
N GLU A 13 -23.46 32.81 -10.26
CA GLU A 13 -22.26 33.34 -10.89
C GLU A 13 -21.01 33.15 -10.03
N PHE A 14 -21.14 33.35 -8.71
CA PHE A 14 -20.07 33.13 -7.76
C PHE A 14 -19.69 31.65 -7.67
N GLU A 15 -20.69 30.76 -7.55
CA GLU A 15 -20.47 29.30 -7.55
C GLU A 15 -19.81 28.84 -8.85
N ARG A 16 -20.29 29.32 -10.00
CA ARG A 16 -19.67 29.01 -11.31
C ARG A 16 -18.20 29.43 -11.33
N LYS A 17 -17.87 30.61 -10.81
CA LYS A 17 -16.48 31.09 -10.75
C LYS A 17 -15.62 30.21 -9.85
N GLN A 18 -16.14 29.79 -8.69
CA GLN A 18 -15.43 28.84 -7.81
C GLN A 18 -15.21 27.49 -8.50
N VAL A 19 -16.25 26.93 -9.14
CA VAL A 19 -16.15 25.66 -9.87
C VAL A 19 -15.09 25.74 -10.96
N GLN A 20 -15.04 26.83 -11.73
CA GLN A 20 -14.01 27.04 -12.76
C GLN A 20 -12.59 27.08 -12.18
N GLN A 21 -12.39 27.74 -11.03
CA GLN A 21 -11.09 27.76 -10.35
C GLN A 21 -10.68 26.37 -9.85
N HIS A 22 -11.62 25.61 -9.28
CA HIS A 22 -11.38 24.24 -8.85
C HIS A 22 -11.04 23.31 -10.02
N LEU A 23 -11.72 23.47 -11.16
CA LEU A 23 -11.42 22.70 -12.38
C LEU A 23 -10.01 22.99 -12.89
N ALA A 24 -9.62 24.26 -12.99
CA ALA A 24 -8.27 24.64 -13.41
C ALA A 24 -7.18 24.03 -12.50
N LEU A 25 -7.41 24.04 -11.18
CA LEU A 25 -6.49 23.43 -10.22
C LEU A 25 -6.43 21.89 -10.34
N LEU A 26 -7.54 21.24 -10.70
CA LEU A 26 -7.55 19.81 -10.97
C LEU A 26 -6.79 19.48 -12.25
N ASP A 27 -6.96 20.28 -13.31
CA ASP A 27 -6.24 20.10 -14.58
C ASP A 27 -4.72 20.23 -14.37
N ASP A 28 -4.26 21.23 -13.62
CA ASP A 28 -2.83 21.40 -13.28
C ASP A 28 -2.28 20.21 -12.49
N LYS A 29 -3.06 19.68 -11.54
CA LYS A 29 -2.68 18.48 -10.77
C LYS A 29 -2.62 17.24 -11.65
N ILE A 30 -3.60 17.05 -12.53
CA ILE A 30 -3.63 15.92 -13.48
C ILE A 30 -2.43 16.01 -14.42
N TYR A 31 -2.12 17.19 -14.94
CA TYR A 31 -0.95 17.42 -15.79
C TYR A 31 0.35 17.07 -15.06
N THR A 32 0.51 17.57 -13.82
CA THR A 32 1.70 17.29 -13.00
C THR A 32 1.87 15.80 -12.75
N LEU A 33 0.78 15.10 -12.40
CA LEU A 33 0.80 13.65 -12.18
C LEU A 33 1.15 12.89 -13.46
N ARG A 34 0.58 13.26 -14.61
CA ARG A 34 0.92 12.64 -15.91
C ARG A 34 2.40 12.81 -16.25
N LYS A 35 2.94 14.01 -16.04
CA LYS A 35 4.37 14.28 -16.29
C LYS A 35 5.28 13.47 -15.35
N ALA A 36 4.91 13.36 -14.08
CA ALA A 36 5.64 12.52 -13.13
C ALA A 36 5.60 11.04 -13.52
N ILE A 37 4.44 10.52 -13.95
CA ILE A 37 4.31 9.15 -14.46
C ILE A 37 5.21 8.94 -15.68
N GLN A 38 5.19 9.87 -16.64
CA GLN A 38 6.04 9.80 -17.82
C GLN A 38 7.54 9.73 -17.46
N ILE A 39 8.02 10.61 -16.58
CA ILE A 39 9.42 10.58 -16.11
C ILE A 39 9.74 9.23 -15.47
N MET A 40 8.86 8.72 -14.60
CA MET A 40 9.07 7.42 -13.95
C MET A 40 9.06 6.24 -14.94
N GLU A 41 8.26 6.32 -16.00
CA GLU A 41 8.23 5.32 -17.08
C GLU A 41 9.49 5.37 -17.94
N GLU A 42 9.98 6.57 -18.27
CA GLU A 42 11.25 6.80 -18.97
C GLU A 42 12.44 6.28 -18.13
N GLU A 43 12.53 6.65 -16.85
CA GLU A 43 13.54 6.12 -15.91
C GLU A 43 13.48 4.58 -15.75
N HIS A 44 12.30 3.98 -15.95
CA HIS A 44 12.15 2.53 -15.91
C HIS A 44 12.64 1.81 -17.17
N GLN A 45 12.70 2.50 -18.32
CA GLN A 45 13.18 1.92 -19.59
C GLN A 45 14.72 1.80 -19.63
N ASP A 46 15.44 2.68 -18.93
CA ASP A 46 16.91 2.79 -19.06
C ASP A 46 17.73 1.68 -18.35
N ILE A 47 17.23 1.05 -17.30
CA ILE A 47 18.08 0.16 -16.47
C ILE A 47 18.45 -1.14 -17.19
N THR A 48 17.57 -1.62 -18.09
CA THR A 48 17.78 -2.87 -18.81
C THR A 48 18.72 -2.74 -20.00
N GLU A 49 18.94 -1.53 -20.52
CA GLU A 49 19.84 -1.27 -21.64
C GLU A 49 21.31 -1.55 -21.26
N TYR A 50 21.65 -1.37 -19.98
CA TYR A 50 22.99 -1.63 -19.45
C TYR A 50 23.22 -3.09 -19.03
N ASN A 51 22.25 -3.99 -19.29
CA ASN A 51 22.44 -5.41 -19.01
C ASN A 51 23.54 -5.99 -19.92
N THR A 52 24.45 -6.75 -19.32
CA THR A 52 25.46 -7.53 -20.05
C THR A 52 25.13 -9.01 -20.00
N ALA A 53 25.82 -9.84 -20.79
CA ALA A 53 25.68 -11.30 -20.74
C ALA A 53 25.95 -11.90 -19.35
N GLN A 54 26.74 -11.20 -18.52
CA GLN A 54 27.20 -11.66 -17.21
C GLN A 54 26.51 -10.95 -16.04
N PHE A 55 25.87 -9.80 -16.28
CA PHE A 55 25.27 -8.98 -15.24
C PHE A 55 23.95 -8.36 -15.69
N GLN A 56 22.89 -8.60 -14.92
CA GLN A 56 21.57 -8.02 -15.14
C GLN A 56 21.20 -7.12 -13.97
N TYR A 57 20.91 -5.87 -14.26
CA TYR A 57 20.33 -4.94 -13.30
C TYR A 57 18.90 -5.35 -12.98
N ARG A 58 18.59 -5.48 -11.68
CA ARG A 58 17.24 -5.80 -11.19
C ARG A 58 16.70 -4.64 -10.38
N THR A 59 15.57 -4.10 -10.83
CA THR A 59 14.87 -3.07 -10.06
C THR A 59 14.26 -3.69 -8.80
N ARG A 60 14.75 -3.28 -7.64
CA ARG A 60 14.23 -3.77 -6.35
C ARG A 60 12.91 -3.09 -6.02
N ARG A 61 11.79 -3.70 -6.44
CA ARG A 61 10.45 -3.23 -6.04
C ARG A 61 10.16 -3.61 -4.60
N ARG A 62 10.28 -2.63 -3.68
CA ARG A 62 9.87 -2.79 -2.29
C ARG A 62 8.35 -2.89 -2.25
N ARG A 63 7.84 -3.95 -1.60
CA ARG A 63 6.39 -4.20 -1.47
C ARG A 63 5.81 -3.54 -0.24
N PHE A 64 6.60 -3.51 0.82
CA PHE A 64 6.35 -2.72 2.02
C PHE A 64 7.36 -1.58 2.07
N ASN A 65 6.93 -0.40 2.51
CA ASN A 65 7.78 0.76 2.73
C ASN A 65 8.79 0.46 3.84
N THR A 66 8.33 -0.18 4.91
CA THR A 66 9.15 -0.61 6.03
C THR A 66 9.44 -2.12 6.02
N ASN A 67 10.32 -2.57 6.92
CA ASN A 67 10.65 -3.99 7.03
C ASN A 67 9.44 -4.78 7.55
N SER A 68 8.91 -5.65 6.70
CA SER A 68 7.73 -6.47 7.02
C SER A 68 7.92 -7.29 8.30
N ALA A 69 9.13 -7.79 8.60
CA ALA A 69 9.37 -8.55 9.83
C ALA A 69 9.22 -7.69 11.09
N THR A 70 9.62 -6.42 11.03
CA THR A 70 9.48 -5.48 12.14
C THR A 70 8.01 -5.14 12.38
N LEU A 71 7.24 -4.93 11.31
CA LEU A 71 5.80 -4.71 11.40
C LEU A 71 5.06 -5.92 11.96
N ILE A 72 5.40 -7.14 11.48
CA ILE A 72 4.86 -8.39 12.03
C ILE A 72 5.12 -8.47 13.53
N ILE A 73 6.37 -8.28 13.97
CA ILE A 73 6.70 -8.38 15.40
C ILE A 73 5.94 -7.32 16.21
N ARG A 74 5.81 -6.10 15.70
CA ARG A 74 5.04 -5.04 16.37
C ARG A 74 3.58 -5.44 16.53
N LEU A 75 2.97 -6.01 15.48
CA LEU A 75 1.59 -6.51 15.52
C LEU A 75 1.44 -7.68 16.49
N LEU A 76 2.33 -8.67 16.46
CA LEU A 76 2.24 -9.82 17.37
C LEU A 76 2.47 -9.42 18.84
N LYS A 77 3.19 -8.32 19.10
CA LYS A 77 3.38 -7.78 20.44
C LYS A 77 2.15 -7.11 21.03
N THR A 78 1.22 -6.60 20.20
CA THR A 78 -0.02 -5.99 20.73
C THR A 78 -0.96 -7.06 21.31
N GLU A 79 -1.00 -8.25 20.71
CA GLU A 79 -1.82 -9.36 21.18
C GLU A 79 -0.99 -10.66 21.27
N GLN A 80 -0.17 -10.75 22.32
CA GLN A 80 0.84 -11.82 22.48
C GLN A 80 0.24 -13.23 22.59
N ASN A 81 -0.98 -13.35 23.12
CA ASN A 81 -1.64 -14.64 23.32
C ASN A 81 -2.57 -15.07 22.19
N ARG A 82 -2.74 -14.23 21.16
CA ARG A 82 -3.64 -14.53 20.04
C ARG A 82 -2.90 -15.24 18.91
N TYR A 83 -3.59 -16.21 18.33
CA TYR A 83 -3.22 -16.80 17.05
C TYR A 83 -3.78 -16.00 15.89
N TRP A 84 -2.92 -15.72 14.92
CA TRP A 84 -3.21 -14.90 13.75
C TRP A 84 -3.14 -15.72 12.47
N ARG A 85 -4.08 -15.47 11.55
CA ARG A 85 -3.98 -15.97 10.17
C ARG A 85 -3.09 -15.04 9.35
N VAL A 86 -2.38 -15.59 8.36
CA VAL A 86 -1.48 -14.79 7.52
C VAL A 86 -2.22 -13.69 6.74
N GLU A 87 -3.46 -13.95 6.33
CA GLU A 87 -4.30 -12.96 5.64
C GLU A 87 -4.63 -11.76 6.53
N GLU A 88 -4.93 -12.02 7.81
CA GLU A 88 -5.19 -11.00 8.83
C GLU A 88 -3.92 -10.20 9.11
N ILE A 89 -2.80 -10.88 9.34
CA ILE A 89 -1.48 -10.25 9.52
C ILE A 89 -1.17 -9.34 8.33
N THR A 90 -1.43 -9.81 7.11
CA THR A 90 -1.14 -9.03 5.89
C THR A 90 -1.98 -7.76 5.84
N ARG A 91 -3.26 -7.82 6.20
CA ARG A 91 -4.16 -6.66 6.22
C ARG A 91 -3.71 -5.63 7.25
N GLU A 92 -3.48 -6.06 8.49
CA GLU A 92 -3.08 -5.17 9.59
C GLU A 92 -1.73 -4.50 9.32
N ILE A 93 -0.79 -5.24 8.74
CA ILE A 93 0.53 -4.70 8.40
C ILE A 93 0.45 -3.66 7.28
N LEU A 94 -0.41 -3.86 6.27
CA LEU A 94 -0.60 -2.86 5.22
C LEU A 94 -1.15 -1.54 5.77
N ILE A 95 -2.05 -1.61 6.74
CA ILE A 95 -2.55 -0.43 7.46
C ILE A 95 -1.41 0.23 8.24
N ALA A 96 -0.63 -0.56 8.99
CA ALA A 96 0.51 -0.06 9.76
C ALA A 96 1.66 0.51 8.90
N ASP A 97 1.79 0.09 7.65
CA ASP A 97 2.80 0.55 6.68
C ASP A 97 2.36 1.80 5.89
N ASN A 98 1.26 2.44 6.30
CA ASN A 98 0.62 3.59 5.61
C ASN A 98 0.17 3.26 4.17
N GLN A 99 -0.23 2.01 3.91
CA GLN A 99 -0.75 1.55 2.63
C GLN A 99 -2.20 1.02 2.74
N PRO A 100 -3.14 1.75 3.39
CA PRO A 100 -4.45 1.21 3.78
C PRO A 100 -5.36 0.83 2.60
N ASN A 101 -5.19 1.48 1.44
CA ASN A 101 -6.01 1.24 0.24
C ASN A 101 -5.48 0.09 -0.63
N THR A 102 -4.44 -0.62 -0.19
CA THR A 102 -3.83 -1.70 -0.97
C THR A 102 -4.59 -3.00 -0.76
N LEU A 103 -5.07 -3.59 -1.87
CA LEU A 103 -5.74 -4.88 -1.82
C LEU A 103 -4.75 -6.00 -1.42
N VAL A 104 -5.17 -6.84 -0.47
CA VAL A 104 -4.41 -8.02 -0.05
C VAL A 104 -4.34 -9.01 -1.22
N ASN A 105 -3.23 -8.98 -1.96
CA ASN A 105 -2.96 -9.91 -3.07
C ASN A 105 -2.13 -11.12 -2.58
N ARG A 106 -2.22 -12.25 -3.29
CA ARG A 106 -1.40 -13.47 -3.13
C ARG A 106 0.08 -13.15 -3.00
N THR A 107 0.54 -12.14 -3.71
CA THR A 107 1.92 -11.64 -3.68
C THR A 107 2.33 -11.15 -2.29
N TYR A 108 1.49 -10.35 -1.64
CA TYR A 108 1.72 -9.85 -0.28
C TYR A 108 1.71 -10.98 0.73
N ILE A 109 0.70 -11.86 0.64
CA ILE A 109 0.57 -13.06 1.47
C ILE A 109 1.85 -13.92 1.38
N LYS A 110 2.38 -14.16 0.17
CA LYS A 110 3.65 -14.90 0.00
C LYS A 110 4.84 -14.23 0.68
N ASN A 111 4.96 -12.89 0.65
CA ASN A 111 6.05 -12.21 1.38
C ASN A 111 5.89 -12.33 2.89
N VAL A 112 4.65 -12.20 3.39
CA VAL A 112 4.37 -12.33 4.82
C VAL A 112 4.69 -13.75 5.27
N HIS A 113 4.27 -14.78 4.52
CA HIS A 113 4.70 -16.17 4.76
C HIS A 113 6.22 -16.31 4.83
N ALA A 114 6.94 -15.80 3.83
CA ALA A 114 8.41 -15.85 3.82
C ALA A 114 9.05 -15.07 4.97
N ALA A 115 8.39 -14.03 5.48
CA ALA A 115 8.84 -13.30 6.67
C ALA A 115 8.56 -14.11 7.95
N MET A 116 7.38 -14.71 8.08
CA MET A 116 7.00 -15.58 9.20
C MET A 116 7.88 -16.82 9.28
N ASP A 117 8.18 -17.49 8.16
CA ASP A 117 9.10 -18.63 8.12
C ASP A 117 10.51 -18.24 8.59
N ARG A 118 10.97 -17.03 8.24
CA ARG A 118 12.25 -16.51 8.75
C ARG A 118 12.20 -16.24 10.26
N LEU A 119 11.08 -15.73 10.77
CA LEU A 119 10.90 -15.52 12.22
C LEU A 119 10.79 -16.83 12.98
N LEU A 120 10.16 -17.85 12.39
CA LEU A 120 10.05 -19.20 12.95
C LEU A 120 11.42 -19.87 13.04
N LYS A 121 12.24 -19.77 11.97
CA LYS A 121 13.63 -20.24 11.98
C LYS A 121 14.48 -19.55 13.06
N LYS A 122 14.15 -18.32 13.43
CA LYS A 122 14.80 -17.57 14.52
C LYS A 122 14.21 -17.87 15.90
N GLY A 123 13.17 -18.69 15.99
CA GLY A 123 12.50 -19.03 17.25
C GLY A 123 11.69 -17.89 17.87
N ILE A 124 11.35 -16.84 17.12
CA ILE A 124 10.60 -15.67 17.62
C ILE A 124 9.09 -15.92 17.60
N VAL A 125 8.61 -16.72 16.65
CA VAL A 125 7.19 -17.03 16.48
C VAL A 125 6.98 -18.53 16.52
N GLU A 126 5.81 -18.94 16.96
CA GLU A 126 5.33 -20.32 16.91
C GLU A 126 4.27 -20.47 15.82
N ARG A 127 4.19 -21.68 15.26
CA ARG A 127 3.24 -22.02 14.19
C ARG A 127 2.42 -23.23 14.63
N GLU A 128 1.11 -23.07 14.61
CA GLU A 128 0.14 -24.15 14.83
C GLU A 128 -0.61 -24.43 13.53
N SER A 129 -0.80 -25.71 13.22
CA SER A 129 -1.61 -26.11 12.07
C SER A 129 -3.04 -26.37 12.51
N ASP A 130 -3.97 -25.55 12.04
CA ASP A 130 -5.39 -25.85 12.18
C ASP A 130 -5.77 -26.92 11.16
N LYS A 131 -5.98 -28.16 11.65
CA LYS A 131 -6.33 -29.31 10.81
C LYS A 131 -7.72 -29.19 10.20
N ALA A 132 -8.65 -28.48 10.85
CA ALA A 132 -10.03 -28.35 10.39
C ALA A 132 -10.12 -27.43 9.17
N HIS A 133 -9.38 -26.32 9.19
CA HIS A 133 -9.39 -25.34 8.10
C HIS A 133 -8.18 -25.45 7.15
N LYS A 134 -7.21 -26.33 7.45
CA LYS A 134 -5.94 -26.45 6.73
C LYS A 134 -5.18 -25.11 6.65
N VAL A 135 -5.25 -24.31 7.72
CA VAL A 135 -4.62 -22.99 7.81
C VAL A 135 -3.47 -23.03 8.81
N ALA A 136 -2.40 -22.30 8.52
CA ALA A 136 -1.32 -22.05 9.46
C ALA A 136 -1.67 -20.84 10.34
N LEU A 137 -1.73 -21.07 11.64
CA LEU A 137 -1.91 -20.07 12.67
C LEU A 137 -0.56 -19.72 13.28
N TRP A 138 -0.37 -18.44 13.59
CA TRP A 138 0.91 -17.93 14.07
C TRP A 138 0.73 -17.08 15.31
N LYS A 139 1.68 -17.20 16.23
CA LYS A 139 1.69 -16.44 17.48
C LYS A 139 3.12 -16.06 17.86
N LEU A 140 3.29 -15.03 18.67
CA LEU A 140 4.59 -14.72 19.28
C LEU A 140 4.97 -15.82 20.25
N LYS A 141 6.19 -16.34 20.14
CA LYS A 141 6.71 -17.29 21.11
C LYS A 141 6.98 -16.54 22.43
N ALA A 142 6.43 -17.03 23.53
CA ALA A 142 6.69 -16.52 24.88
C ALA A 142 8.14 -16.78 25.30
#